data_AF-A0A2V6WQL7-F1
#
_entry.id   AF-A0A2V6WQL7-F1
#
_cell.length_a   1.000
_cell.length_b   1.000
_cell.length_c   1.000
_cell.angle_alpha   90.00
_cell.angle_beta   90.00
_cell.angle_gamma   90.00
#
_symmetry.space_group_name_H-M   'P 1'
#
loop_
_entity.id
_entity.type
_entity.pdbx_description
1 polymer ?
#
loop_
_entity_poly.entity_id
_entity_poly.type
_entity_poly.pdbx_seq_one_letter_code
_entity_poly.pdbx_strand_id
1 'polypeptide(L)' 'MASASTIAIVGASLTGQSAAATLREEGFDGRVVLVGAEPQLPYDRPPLSKNYLRGGMPFEKT' A
#
# COMPACT_ATOMS: atom_id res chain seq x y z
N MET A 1 16.54 -10.58 -23.48
CA MET A 1 15.52 -9.63 -23.00
C MET A 1 14.54 -10.42 -22.18
N ALA A 2 14.63 -10.37 -20.85
CA ALA A 2 13.61 -10.99 -20.01
C ALA A 2 12.28 -10.28 -20.32
N SER A 3 11.22 -11.04 -20.58
CA SER A 3 9.88 -10.46 -20.67
C SER A 3 9.64 -9.70 -19.37
N ALA A 4 9.29 -8.41 -19.43
CA ALA A 4 9.10 -7.61 -18.23
C ALA A 4 8.03 -8.27 -17.33
N SER A 5 8.48 -8.97 -16.27
CA SER A 5 7.59 -9.68 -15.36
C SER A 5 6.69 -8.68 -14.66
N THR A 6 5.40 -8.97 -14.58
CA THR A 6 4.42 -8.12 -13.91
C THR A 6 3.83 -8.86 -12.71
N ILE A 7 3.87 -8.22 -11.54
CA ILE A 7 3.23 -8.71 -10.32
C ILE A 7 2.03 -7.80 -10.02
N ALA A 8 0.85 -8.40 -9.91
CA ALA A 8 -0.37 -7.74 -9.46
C ALA A 8 -0.66 -8.11 -8.00
N ILE A 9 -0.82 -7.11 -7.15
CA ILE A 9 -1.14 -7.24 -5.72
C ILE A 9 -2.57 -6.74 -5.52
N VAL A 10 -3.48 -7.63 -5.13
CA VAL A 10 -4.88 -7.29 -4.85
C VAL A 10 -5.04 -7.01 -3.36
N GLY A 11 -5.31 -5.75 -3.03
CA GLY A 11 -5.45 -5.24 -1.67
C GLY A 11 -4.40 -4.18 -1.34
N ALA A 12 -4.78 -2.90 -1.44
CA ALA A 12 -3.91 -1.74 -1.17
C ALA A 12 -3.92 -1.27 0.30
N SER A 13 -3.98 -2.20 1.25
CA SER A 13 -3.81 -1.88 2.68
C SER A 13 -2.37 -2.21 3.11
N LEU A 14 -2.13 -2.32 4.42
CA LEU A 14 -0.80 -2.53 5.01
C LEU A 14 -0.02 -3.66 4.32
N THR A 15 -0.62 -4.84 4.19
CA THR A 15 0.06 -6.00 3.61
C THR A 15 0.44 -5.80 2.14
N GLY A 16 -0.43 -5.18 1.34
CA GLY A 16 -0.13 -4.94 -0.07
C GLY A 16 0.92 -3.86 -0.28
N GLN A 17 0.91 -2.82 0.56
CA GLN A 17 1.95 -1.80 0.59
C GLN A 17 3.30 -2.41 0.99
N SER A 18 3.34 -3.19 2.07
CA SER A 18 4.57 -3.89 2.49
C SER A 18 5.09 -4.82 1.41
N ALA A 19 4.24 -5.61 0.78
CA ALA A 19 4.65 -6.50 -0.31
C ALA A 19 5.23 -5.73 -1.51
N ALA A 20 4.60 -4.62 -1.91
CA ALA A 20 5.10 -3.78 -2.99
C ALA A 20 6.46 -3.13 -2.65
N ALA A 21 6.62 -2.66 -1.41
CA ALA A 21 7.87 -2.07 -0.93
C ALA A 21 9.00 -3.11 -0.90
N THR A 22 8.75 -4.28 -0.31
CA THR A 22 9.73 -5.37 -0.24
C THR A 22 10.15 -5.85 -1.62
N LEU A 23 9.23 -5.95 -2.59
CA LEU A 23 9.60 -6.27 -3.97
C LEU A 23 10.64 -5.29 -4.52
N ARG A 24 10.49 -3.99 -4.25
CA ARG A 24 11.46 -2.98 -4.68
C ARG A 24 12.78 -3.05 -3.92
N GLU A 25 12.72 -3.26 -2.60
CA GLU A 25 13.90 -3.42 -1.75
C GLU A 25 14.74 -4.64 -2.15
N GLU A 26 14.10 -5.75 -2.49
CA GLU A 26 14.73 -7.00 -2.93
C GLU A 26 15.16 -6.98 -4.43
N GLY A 27 15.04 -5.84 -5.10
CA GLY A 27 15.55 -5.65 -6.46
C GLY A 27 14.65 -6.19 -7.57
N PHE A 28 13.36 -6.43 -7.32
CA PHE A 28 12.42 -6.70 -8.40
C PHE A 28 12.27 -5.44 -9.27
N ASP A 29 12.74 -5.54 -10.51
CA ASP A 29 12.76 -4.47 -11.51
C ASP A 29 11.54 -4.50 -12.45
N GLY A 30 10.73 -5.56 -12.37
CA GLY A 30 9.51 -5.71 -13.14
C GLY A 30 8.40 -4.72 -12.76
N ARG A 31 7.28 -4.80 -13.46
CA ARG A 31 6.13 -3.94 -13.18
C ARG A 31 5.40 -4.45 -11.93
N VAL A 32 5.12 -3.56 -10.98
CA VAL A 32 4.27 -3.85 -9.81
C VAL A 32 2.97 -3.07 -9.97
N VAL A 33 1.84 -3.75 -9.86
CA VAL A 33 0.50 -3.15 -9.92
C VAL A 33 -0.19 -3.41 -8.58
N LEU A 34 -0.45 -2.35 -7.82
CA LEU A 34 -1.20 -2.42 -6.57
C LEU A 34 -2.67 -2.05 -6.83
N VAL A 35 -3.59 -2.97 -6.56
CA VAL A 35 -5.02 -2.78 -6.79
C VAL A 35 -5.72 -2.55 -5.45
N GLY A 36 -6.24 -1.34 -5.26
CA GLY A 36 -7.09 -0.98 -4.14
C GLY A 36 -8.56 -0.92 -4.55
N ALA A 37 -9.47 -1.28 -3.64
CA ALA A 37 -10.91 -1.07 -3.81
C ALA A 37 -11.33 0.37 -3.44
N GLU A 38 -10.47 1.09 -2.73
CA GLU A 38 -10.73 2.44 -2.23
C GLU A 38 -9.94 3.47 -3.06
N PRO A 39 -10.52 4.66 -3.34
CA PRO A 39 -9.83 5.70 -4.11
C PRO A 39 -8.72 6.41 -3.32
N GLN A 40 -8.65 6.21 -2.00
CA GLN A 40 -7.61 6.74 -1.14
C GLN A 40 -6.31 5.96 -1.35
N LEU A 41 -5.18 6.66 -1.23
CA LEU A 41 -3.87 6.02 -1.05
C LEU A 41 -3.90 5.10 0.18
N PRO A 42 -3.05 4.06 0.23
CA PRO A 42 -2.89 3.24 1.44
C PRO A 42 -2.72 4.12 2.69
N TYR A 43 -3.38 3.73 3.78
CA TYR A 43 -3.35 4.46 5.05
C TYR A 43 -3.53 3.50 6.22
N ASP A 44 -3.12 3.96 7.40
CA ASP A 44 -3.29 3.20 8.64
C ASP A 44 -4.73 3.28 9.15
N ARG A 45 -5.36 2.12 9.24
CA ARG A 45 -6.70 1.95 9.82
C ARG A 45 -6.75 2.01 11.35
N PRO A 46 -5.74 1.51 12.12
CA PRO A 46 -5.83 1.48 13.58
C PRO A 46 -6.06 2.84 14.27
N PRO A 47 -5.50 3.97 13.77
CA PRO A 47 -5.79 5.29 14.33
C PRO A 47 -7.22 5.76 14.11
N LEU A 48 -7.88 5.29 13.03
CA LEU A 48 -9.22 5.74 12.63
C LEU A 48 -10.32 5.45 13.66
N SER A 49 -10.16 4.39 14.46
CA SER A 49 -11.08 4.08 15.56
C SER A 49 -10.62 4.63 16.92
N LYS A 50 -9.51 5.37 16.95
CA LYS A 50 -8.86 5.84 18.18
C LYS A 50 -8.64 7.35 18.13
N ASN A 51 -7.38 7.78 18.01
CA ASN A 51 -6.99 9.17 18.15
C ASN A 51 -7.57 10.03 17.04
N TYR A 52 -7.70 9.51 15.81
CA TYR A 52 -8.35 10.23 14.71
C TYR A 52 -9.83 10.48 15.01
N LEU A 53 -10.56 9.46 15.47
CA LEU A 53 -11.99 9.60 15.82
C LEU A 53 -12.20 10.61 16.95
N ARG A 54 -11.22 10.75 17.84
CA ARG A 54 -11.23 11.74 18.94
C ARG A 54 -10.76 13.13 18.52
N GLY A 55 -10.44 13.36 17.24
CA GLY A 55 -9.90 14.61 16.74
C GLY A 55 -8.47 14.91 17.18
N GLY A 56 -7.76 13.91 17.75
CA GLY A 56 -6.41 14.07 18.29
C GLY A 56 -5.29 13.95 17.25
N MET A 57 -5.61 13.66 15.99
CA MET A 57 -4.66 13.65 14.88
C MET A 57 -5.37 13.87 13.53
N PRO A 58 -4.69 14.47 12.54
CA PRO A 58 -5.22 14.61 11.18
C PRO A 58 -5.25 13.26 10.44
N PHE A 59 -5.99 13.19 9.34
CA PHE A 59 -5.94 12.05 8.42
C PHE A 59 -4.63 12.08 7.64
N GLU A 60 -3.80 11.05 7.80
CA GLU A 60 -2.53 10.90 7.10
C GLU A 60 -2.70 9.95 5.91
N LYS A 61 -2.17 10.36 4.74
CA LYS A 61 -2.12 9.55 3.52
C LYS A 61 -0.67 9.12 3.33
N THR A 62 -0.39 7.82 3.29
CA THR A 62 0.96 7.25 3.13
C THR A 62 1.30 7.02 1.66
#